data_AF-A0A7X9HCT0-F1
#
_entry.id   AF-A0A7X9HCT0-F1
#
_cell.length_a   1.000
_cell.length_b   1.000
_cell.length_c   1.000
_cell.angle_alpha   90.00
_cell.angle_beta   90.00
_cell.angle_gamma   90.00
#
_symmetry.space_group_name_H-M   'P 1'
#
loop_
_entity.id
_entity.type
_entity.pdbx_description
1 polymer ?
#
loop_
_entity_poly.entity_id
_entity_poly.type
_entity_poly.pdbx_seq_one_letter_code
_entity_poly.pdbx_strand_id
1 'polypeptide(L)'
;MDKLQILKKLQILSFYLVLILLPTQLGKHYWLSESLVRGFRVDYVTICFYLTDFLILIFVSLEFLLNKKIKKQFFYLPLIILTWNFIQLFWTPLKIFQVFFSVKVFIFLIFALIVARKKFNFSVISKIFSFQLLFLFLLSLAQFLLTHSVDGIFYFLGERRFNLLTPGIAQENLGGRLWLRPYATFSHPNVLAGYVVLVLTFLLLNLKKVNLKLVLISLLAGILTLMLTFSVAGMAVFLIAGILLLLLKFKEGFLLQNSKKMLLLSLVFSFLAPILLLLFSDNNEAVWLRNLIFLNNLQNLPQNFLLGVGWFGNLVLKNPNLSVKSVQPIHNFFWQLLFSVAILPLALLMVKYGRRFINNLTKQQVILLILICLLGAFDHYLLSSQQGILLMLVLLCLK
;
A
#
# COMPACT_ATOMS: atom_id res chain seq x y z
N MET A 1 -35.53 6.52 16.82
CA MET A 1 -34.59 5.65 16.08
C MET A 1 -34.14 4.56 17.02
N ASP A 2 -34.30 3.29 16.66
CA ASP A 2 -33.82 2.18 17.51
C ASP A 2 -32.31 2.27 17.71
N LYS A 3 -31.84 2.02 18.95
CA LYS A 3 -30.42 1.99 19.32
C LYS A 3 -29.59 1.14 18.35
N LEU A 4 -30.15 0.01 17.89
CA LEU A 4 -29.53 -0.87 16.91
C LEU A 4 -29.33 -0.21 15.54
N GLN A 5 -30.28 0.62 15.10
CA GLN A 5 -30.20 1.34 13.83
C GLN A 5 -29.13 2.44 13.89
N ILE A 6 -28.99 3.11 15.03
CA ILE A 6 -27.92 4.12 15.25
C ILE A 6 -26.55 3.44 15.15
N LEU A 7 -26.33 2.33 15.85
CA LEU A 7 -25.06 1.59 15.82
C LEU A 7 -24.70 1.09 14.41
N LYS A 8 -25.69 0.62 13.63
CA LYS A 8 -25.48 0.24 12.21
C LYS A 8 -25.06 1.43 11.36
N LYS A 9 -25.69 2.60 11.52
CA LYS A 9 -25.32 3.82 10.80
C LYS A 9 -23.91 4.29 11.18
N LEU A 10 -23.55 4.26 12.47
CA LEU A 10 -22.22 4.61 12.94
C LEU A 10 -21.13 3.68 12.38
N GLN A 11 -21.42 2.38 12.28
CA GLN A 11 -20.50 1.43 11.65
C GLN A 11 -20.29 1.75 10.17
N ILE A 12 -21.36 1.99 9.41
CA ILE A 12 -21.22 2.32 7.99
C ILE A 12 -20.48 3.66 7.81
N LEU A 13 -20.79 4.64 8.66
CA LEU A 13 -20.12 5.93 8.67
C LEU A 13 -18.62 5.80 8.95
N SER A 14 -18.22 4.99 9.95
CA SER A 14 -16.79 4.82 10.25
C SER A 14 -16.03 4.20 9.07
N PHE A 15 -16.63 3.26 8.33
CA PHE A 15 -16.04 2.76 7.08
C PHE A 15 -15.86 3.87 6.03
N TYR A 16 -16.88 4.70 5.80
CA TYR A 16 -16.75 5.80 4.84
C TYR A 16 -15.74 6.85 5.28
N LEU A 17 -15.62 7.13 6.57
CA LEU A 17 -14.57 8.01 7.11
C LEU A 17 -13.17 7.43 6.91
N VAL A 18 -12.99 6.12 7.09
CA VAL A 18 -11.72 5.44 6.74
C VAL A 18 -11.39 5.66 5.27
N LEU A 19 -12.38 5.52 4.37
CA LEU A 19 -12.16 5.80 2.95
C LEU A 19 -11.81 7.27 2.72
N ILE A 20 -12.56 8.23 3.27
CA ILE A 20 -12.29 9.66 3.09
C ILE A 20 -10.86 10.03 3.52
N LEU A 21 -10.40 9.47 4.64
CA LEU A 21 -9.07 9.71 5.19
C LEU A 21 -7.97 8.82 4.60
N LEU A 22 -8.31 7.91 3.69
CA LEU A 22 -7.37 6.97 3.09
C LEU A 22 -6.13 7.62 2.44
N PRO A 23 -6.21 8.78 1.74
CA PRO A 23 -5.01 9.41 1.18
C PRO A 23 -4.22 10.23 2.22
N THR A 24 -4.69 10.39 3.45
CA THR A 24 -4.06 11.26 4.47
C THR A 24 -3.04 10.50 5.33
N GLN A 25 -2.09 11.22 5.94
CA GLN A 25 -1.19 10.68 6.99
C GLN A 25 -1.50 11.24 8.38
N LEU A 26 -2.77 11.59 8.62
CA LEU A 26 -3.20 12.13 9.91
C LEU A 26 -2.99 11.09 11.02
N GLY A 27 -1.90 11.25 11.76
CA GLY A 27 -1.47 10.32 12.79
C GLY A 27 -0.40 10.90 13.70
N LYS A 28 -0.28 10.32 14.89
CA LYS A 28 0.72 10.73 15.89
C LYS A 28 1.90 9.76 15.87
N HIS A 29 3.08 10.27 15.53
CA HIS A 29 4.32 9.51 15.48
C HIS A 29 5.00 9.53 16.86
N TYR A 30 5.39 8.36 17.33
CA TYR A 30 6.18 8.15 18.54
C TYR A 30 7.58 7.68 18.12
N TRP A 31 8.57 8.52 18.41
CA TRP A 31 9.97 8.30 18.07
C TRP A 31 10.67 7.68 19.28
N LEU A 32 10.78 6.36 19.29
CA LEU A 32 11.54 5.64 20.33
C LEU A 32 13.04 5.72 20.02
N SER A 33 13.89 5.33 20.98
CA SER A 33 15.35 5.24 20.77
C SER A 33 15.71 4.36 19.58
N GLU A 34 14.97 3.28 19.39
CA GLU A 34 15.12 2.29 18.32
C GLU A 34 14.62 2.81 16.96
N SER A 35 13.84 3.90 16.96
CA SER A 35 13.44 4.63 15.74
C SER A 35 14.57 5.52 15.20
N LEU A 36 15.66 5.67 15.96
CA LEU A 36 16.81 6.49 15.59
C LEU A 36 17.92 5.60 15.04
N VAL A 37 18.22 5.73 13.75
CA VAL A 37 19.38 5.08 13.14
C VAL A 37 20.47 6.11 12.97
N ARG A 38 21.52 5.99 13.79
CA ARG A 38 22.61 6.98 13.91
C ARG A 38 22.12 8.40 14.21
N GLY A 39 21.12 8.52 15.09
CA GLY A 39 20.53 9.80 15.47
C GLY A 39 19.49 10.35 14.47
N PHE A 40 19.32 9.73 13.30
CA PHE A 40 18.29 10.11 12.35
C PHE A 40 17.00 9.33 12.58
N ARG A 41 15.89 10.06 12.52
CA ARG A 41 14.53 9.51 12.56
C ARG A 41 14.24 8.69 11.30
N VAL A 42 13.86 7.42 11.48
CA VAL A 42 13.51 6.52 10.37
C VAL A 42 12.02 6.18 10.43
N ASP A 43 11.23 6.73 9.51
CA ASP A 43 9.76 6.57 9.44
C ASP A 43 9.30 5.10 9.51
N TYR A 44 10.04 4.19 8.87
CA TYR A 44 9.71 2.76 8.78
C TYR A 44 9.74 2.03 10.13
N VAL A 45 10.49 2.57 11.10
CA VAL A 45 10.64 2.01 12.45
C VAL A 45 10.06 3.01 13.44
N THR A 46 8.89 3.56 13.14
CA THR A 46 8.12 4.41 14.06
C THR A 46 6.85 3.73 14.51
N ILE A 47 6.44 4.04 15.74
CA ILE A 47 5.10 3.70 16.21
C ILE A 47 4.22 4.88 15.83
N CYS A 48 3.32 4.68 14.87
CA CYS A 48 2.35 5.70 14.49
C CYS A 48 0.92 5.20 14.64
N PHE A 49 0.14 5.94 15.45
CA PHE A 49 -1.30 5.78 15.57
C PHE A 49 -2.00 6.76 14.63
N TYR A 50 -2.60 6.24 13.56
CA TYR A 50 -3.34 7.05 12.59
C TYR A 50 -4.80 7.19 13.01
N LEU A 51 -5.46 8.28 12.61
CA LEU A 51 -6.91 8.43 12.84
C LEU A 51 -7.71 7.27 12.23
N THR A 52 -7.26 6.74 11.09
CA THR A 52 -7.86 5.55 10.47
C THR A 52 -7.78 4.31 11.37
N ASP A 53 -6.74 4.17 12.21
CA ASP A 53 -6.63 3.01 13.12
C ASP A 53 -7.79 3.02 14.13
N PHE A 54 -8.10 4.19 14.69
CA PHE A 54 -9.24 4.38 15.60
C PHE A 54 -10.59 4.14 14.92
N LEU A 55 -10.78 4.66 13.69
CA LEU A 55 -12.01 4.44 12.93
C LEU A 55 -12.22 2.96 12.56
N ILE A 56 -11.14 2.25 12.23
CA ILE A 56 -11.16 0.81 11.98
C ILE A 56 -11.54 0.06 13.26
N LEU A 57 -10.96 0.42 14.41
CA LEU A 57 -11.34 -0.17 15.70
C LEU A 57 -12.83 0.04 15.98
N ILE A 58 -13.36 1.26 15.81
CA ILE A 58 -14.80 1.53 15.95
C ILE A 58 -15.63 0.65 15.00
N PHE A 59 -15.24 0.57 13.72
CA PHE A 59 -15.93 -0.27 12.74
C PHE A 59 -15.98 -1.75 13.14
N VAL A 60 -14.83 -2.29 13.54
CA VAL A 60 -14.65 -3.69 13.93
C VAL A 60 -15.42 -3.98 15.22
N SER A 61 -15.27 -3.15 16.26
CA SER A 61 -15.98 -3.31 17.54
C SER A 61 -17.50 -3.25 17.37
N LEU A 62 -18.01 -2.34 16.53
CA LEU A 62 -19.43 -2.29 16.21
C LEU A 62 -19.91 -3.55 15.49
N GLU A 63 -19.08 -4.21 14.65
CA GLU A 63 -19.47 -5.49 14.04
C GLU A 63 -19.69 -6.57 15.09
N PHE A 64 -18.80 -6.67 16.06
CA PHE A 64 -18.92 -7.64 17.14
C PHE A 64 -20.15 -7.41 18.03
N LEU A 65 -20.48 -6.13 18.29
CA LEU A 65 -21.68 -5.76 19.04
C LEU A 65 -22.96 -6.06 18.26
N LEU A 66 -22.97 -5.78 16.95
CA LEU A 66 -24.13 -5.94 16.08
C LEU A 66 -24.37 -7.39 15.65
N ASN A 67 -23.31 -8.21 15.54
CA ASN A 67 -23.36 -9.54 14.97
C ASN A 67 -22.71 -10.57 15.89
N LYS A 68 -23.51 -11.10 16.83
CA LYS A 68 -23.06 -12.12 17.78
C LYS A 68 -22.77 -13.50 17.16
N LYS A 69 -23.08 -13.72 15.86
CA LYS A 69 -22.96 -15.03 15.18
C LYS A 69 -21.73 -15.13 14.28
N ILE A 70 -20.65 -14.39 14.54
CA ILE A 70 -19.41 -14.52 13.76
C ILE A 70 -18.80 -15.91 14.03
N LYS A 71 -18.79 -16.77 13.00
CA LYS A 71 -18.23 -18.14 13.09
C LYS A 71 -16.74 -18.10 13.41
N LYS A 72 -16.26 -18.98 14.32
CA LYS A 72 -14.84 -19.08 14.74
C LYS A 72 -13.84 -19.17 13.58
N GLN A 73 -14.20 -19.87 12.50
CA GLN A 73 -13.40 -19.98 11.27
C GLN A 73 -13.02 -18.64 10.63
N PHE A 74 -13.75 -17.57 10.94
CA PHE A 74 -13.45 -16.21 10.51
C PHE A 74 -12.10 -15.72 11.05
N PHE A 75 -11.68 -16.20 12.21
CA PHE A 75 -10.47 -15.74 12.90
C PHE A 75 -9.24 -16.59 12.61
N TYR A 76 -9.38 -17.75 11.95
CA TYR A 76 -8.25 -18.66 11.79
C TYR A 76 -7.07 -18.04 11.04
N LEU A 77 -7.32 -17.34 9.94
CA LEU A 77 -6.25 -16.70 9.17
C LEU A 77 -5.58 -15.56 9.97
N PRO A 78 -6.30 -14.56 10.51
CA PRO A 78 -5.70 -13.53 11.37
C PRO A 78 -4.95 -14.12 12.58
N LEU A 79 -5.51 -15.13 13.26
CA LEU A 79 -4.87 -15.76 14.42
C LEU A 79 -3.60 -16.50 14.05
N ILE A 80 -3.56 -17.24 12.93
CA ILE A 80 -2.33 -17.92 12.48
C ILE A 80 -1.21 -16.89 12.24
N ILE A 81 -1.52 -15.78 11.58
CA ILE A 81 -0.56 -14.71 11.31
C ILE A 81 -0.11 -14.06 12.61
N LEU A 82 -1.05 -13.77 13.52
CA LEU A 82 -0.74 -13.18 14.82
C LEU A 82 0.16 -14.09 15.64
N THR A 83 -0.19 -15.37 15.79
CA THR A 83 0.59 -16.37 16.53
C THR A 83 1.99 -16.50 15.95
N TRP A 84 2.13 -16.60 14.62
CA TRP A 84 3.44 -16.63 13.98
C TRP A 84 4.28 -15.40 14.33
N ASN A 85 3.68 -14.21 14.22
CA ASN A 85 4.40 -12.98 14.53
C ASN A 85 4.79 -12.87 16.02
N PHE A 86 4.01 -13.44 16.94
CA PHE A 86 4.39 -13.53 18.35
C PHE A 86 5.54 -14.52 18.58
N ILE A 87 5.58 -15.63 17.86
CA ILE A 87 6.71 -16.57 17.90
C ILE A 87 8.00 -15.86 17.44
N GLN A 88 7.94 -14.99 16.42
CA GLN A 88 9.11 -14.21 15.99
C GLN A 88 9.70 -13.29 17.07
N LEU A 89 9.00 -13.02 18.19
CA LEU A 89 9.55 -12.23 19.30
C LEU A 89 10.78 -12.87 19.96
N PHE A 90 10.97 -14.18 19.80
CA PHE A 90 12.14 -14.89 20.33
C PHE A 90 13.45 -14.45 19.64
N TRP A 91 13.40 -14.00 18.38
CA TRP A 91 14.60 -13.68 17.60
C TRP A 91 14.58 -12.32 16.87
N THR A 92 13.44 -11.62 16.82
CA THR A 92 13.39 -10.32 16.14
C THR A 92 14.25 -9.26 16.86
N PRO A 93 15.02 -8.45 16.14
CA PRO A 93 15.81 -7.37 16.74
C PRO A 93 14.94 -6.21 17.25
N LEU A 94 13.70 -6.08 16.76
CA LEU A 94 12.81 -4.95 17.02
C LEU A 94 11.51 -5.40 17.71
N LYS A 95 11.60 -5.88 18.96
CA LYS A 95 10.48 -6.52 19.69
C LYS A 95 9.24 -5.65 19.81
N ILE A 96 9.39 -4.38 20.20
CA ILE A 96 8.24 -3.48 20.39
C ILE A 96 7.52 -3.22 19.06
N PHE A 97 8.27 -2.99 17.98
CA PHE A 97 7.70 -2.79 16.64
C PHE A 97 7.05 -4.06 16.12
N GLN A 98 7.66 -5.22 16.35
CA GLN A 98 7.05 -6.51 16.02
C GLN A 98 5.68 -6.64 16.67
N VAL A 99 5.55 -6.40 17.98
CA VAL A 99 4.24 -6.46 18.68
C VAL A 99 3.26 -5.46 18.05
N PHE A 100 3.67 -4.21 17.90
CA PHE A 100 2.82 -3.14 17.38
C PHE A 100 2.29 -3.45 15.97
N PHE A 101 3.17 -3.75 15.02
CA PHE A 101 2.79 -4.07 13.64
C PHE A 101 1.95 -5.36 13.58
N SER A 102 2.22 -6.34 14.44
CA SER A 102 1.46 -7.59 14.45
C SER A 102 0.02 -7.40 14.88
N VAL A 103 -0.21 -6.64 15.95
CA VAL A 103 -1.55 -6.26 16.41
C VAL A 103 -2.26 -5.45 15.33
N LYS A 104 -1.55 -4.51 14.69
CA LYS A 104 -2.10 -3.67 13.62
C LYS A 104 -2.53 -4.48 12.40
N VAL A 105 -1.67 -5.37 11.90
CA VAL A 105 -1.99 -6.29 10.78
C VAL A 105 -3.16 -7.20 11.15
N PHE A 106 -3.22 -7.72 12.37
CA PHE A 106 -4.35 -8.52 12.84
C PHE A 106 -5.67 -7.76 12.77
N ILE A 107 -5.72 -6.52 13.27
CA ILE A 107 -6.91 -5.66 13.20
C ILE A 107 -7.30 -5.38 11.75
N PHE A 108 -6.33 -5.09 10.88
CA PHE A 108 -6.58 -4.81 9.46
C PHE A 108 -7.11 -6.02 8.70
N LEU A 109 -6.62 -7.23 9.01
CA LEU A 109 -7.15 -8.46 8.42
C LEU A 109 -8.59 -8.71 8.87
N ILE A 110 -8.91 -8.51 10.14
CA ILE A 110 -10.30 -8.59 10.62
C ILE A 110 -11.18 -7.56 9.90
N PHE A 111 -10.72 -6.31 9.80
CA PHE A 111 -11.40 -5.26 9.06
C PHE A 111 -11.70 -5.66 7.61
N ALA A 112 -10.68 -6.13 6.88
CA ALA A 112 -10.82 -6.57 5.49
C ALA A 112 -11.84 -7.71 5.34
N LEU A 113 -11.80 -8.71 6.23
CA LEU A 113 -12.75 -9.82 6.22
C LEU A 113 -14.19 -9.39 6.50
N ILE A 114 -14.41 -8.38 7.36
CA ILE A 114 -15.75 -7.80 7.60
C ILE A 114 -16.20 -7.04 6.35
N VAL A 115 -15.33 -6.22 5.76
CA VAL A 115 -15.60 -5.48 4.52
C VAL A 115 -16.02 -6.44 3.39
N ALA A 116 -15.32 -7.56 3.23
CA ALA A 116 -15.62 -8.60 2.23
C ALA A 116 -16.99 -9.27 2.35
N ARG A 117 -17.68 -9.11 3.48
CA ARG A 117 -19.00 -9.68 3.76
C ARG A 117 -20.12 -8.66 3.70
N LYS A 118 -19.81 -7.38 3.80
CA LYS A 118 -20.80 -6.31 3.77
C LYS A 118 -21.00 -5.79 2.36
N LYS A 119 -22.20 -5.28 2.10
CA LYS A 119 -22.51 -4.51 0.90
C LYS A 119 -22.45 -3.04 1.27
N PHE A 120 -21.65 -2.28 0.54
CA PHE A 120 -21.55 -0.84 0.69
C PHE A 120 -22.15 -0.15 -0.53
N ASN A 121 -22.65 1.08 -0.34
CA ASN A 121 -23.15 1.86 -1.46
C ASN A 121 -21.99 2.28 -2.38
N PHE A 122 -21.96 1.70 -3.57
CA PHE A 122 -20.94 1.97 -4.58
C PHE A 122 -20.93 3.42 -5.06
N SER A 123 -22.10 4.06 -5.15
CA SER A 123 -22.21 5.47 -5.53
C SER A 123 -21.50 6.38 -4.51
N VAL A 124 -21.56 6.04 -3.22
CA VAL A 124 -20.84 6.78 -2.17
C VAL A 124 -19.33 6.55 -2.29
N ILE A 125 -18.89 5.29 -2.46
CA ILE A 125 -17.46 4.96 -2.61
C ILE A 125 -16.84 5.68 -3.81
N SER A 126 -17.52 5.65 -4.97
CA SER A 126 -17.04 6.32 -6.19
C SER A 126 -16.99 7.84 -6.06
N LYS A 127 -17.92 8.47 -5.33
CA LYS A 127 -17.85 9.89 -5.00
C LYS A 127 -16.66 10.21 -4.10
N ILE A 128 -16.41 9.38 -3.06
CA ILE A 128 -15.26 9.54 -2.17
C ILE A 128 -13.96 9.46 -2.98
N PHE A 129 -13.77 8.39 -3.76
CA PHE A 129 -12.58 8.23 -4.60
C PHE A 129 -12.43 9.33 -5.67
N SER A 130 -13.52 9.81 -6.24
CA SER A 130 -13.47 10.94 -7.17
C SER A 130 -13.02 12.23 -6.49
N PHE A 131 -13.53 12.51 -5.29
CA PHE A 131 -13.11 13.66 -4.50
C PHE A 131 -11.63 13.57 -4.11
N GLN A 132 -11.16 12.38 -3.73
CA GLN A 132 -9.74 12.17 -3.43
C GLN A 132 -8.84 12.47 -4.62
N LEU A 133 -9.18 11.98 -5.83
CA LEU A 133 -8.36 12.26 -7.02
C LEU A 133 -8.32 13.76 -7.33
N LEU A 134 -9.42 14.48 -7.14
CA LEU A 134 -9.46 15.93 -7.30
C LEU A 134 -8.62 16.65 -6.25
N PHE A 135 -8.75 16.27 -4.97
CA PHE A 135 -7.95 16.80 -3.88
C PHE A 135 -6.44 16.58 -4.13
N LEU A 136 -6.05 15.35 -4.49
CA LEU A 136 -4.66 15.00 -4.76
C LEU A 136 -4.11 15.74 -5.97
N PHE A 137 -4.91 15.92 -7.02
CA PHE A 137 -4.53 16.72 -8.18
C PHE A 137 -4.24 18.17 -7.81
N LEU A 138 -5.18 18.83 -7.12
CA LEU A 138 -5.03 20.23 -6.74
C LEU A 138 -3.83 20.45 -5.83
N LEU A 139 -3.63 19.57 -4.84
CA LEU A 139 -2.47 19.66 -3.94
C LEU A 139 -1.15 19.38 -4.68
N SER A 140 -1.12 18.38 -5.57
CA SER A 140 0.08 18.06 -6.35
C SER A 140 0.44 19.18 -7.33
N LEU A 141 -0.57 19.78 -7.98
CA LEU A 141 -0.37 20.92 -8.87
C LEU A 141 0.17 22.13 -8.10
N ALA A 142 -0.38 22.42 -6.93
CA ALA A 142 0.11 23.49 -6.06
C ALA A 142 1.58 23.25 -5.66
N GLN A 143 1.92 22.05 -5.17
CA GLN A 143 3.30 21.70 -4.81
C GLN A 143 4.26 21.79 -6.00
N PHE A 144 3.84 21.34 -7.18
CA PHE A 144 4.66 21.40 -8.40
C PHE A 144 4.96 22.85 -8.81
N LEU A 145 3.93 23.72 -8.80
CA LEU A 145 4.08 25.13 -9.17
C LEU A 145 4.85 25.95 -8.13
N LEU A 146 4.60 25.70 -6.85
CA LEU A 146 5.25 26.41 -5.74
C LEU A 146 6.68 25.92 -5.48
N THR A 147 7.01 24.70 -5.92
CA THR A 147 8.30 24.03 -5.66
C THR A 147 8.59 23.78 -4.17
N HIS A 148 7.55 23.80 -3.34
CA HIS A 148 7.57 23.50 -1.91
C HIS A 148 6.18 22.98 -1.46
N SER A 149 6.07 22.53 -0.20
CA SER A 149 4.81 22.15 0.43
C SER A 149 3.87 23.36 0.60
N VAL A 150 2.56 23.15 0.48
CA VAL A 150 1.55 24.21 0.66
C VAL A 150 1.42 24.61 2.13
N ASP A 151 1.65 23.67 3.05
CA ASP A 151 1.59 23.81 4.50
C ASP A 151 0.17 24.14 5.03
N GLY A 152 0.08 24.76 6.22
CA GLY A 152 -1.19 25.11 6.85
C GLY A 152 -2.04 23.89 7.22
N ILE A 153 -3.29 23.86 6.75
CA ILE A 153 -4.22 22.75 7.05
C ILE A 153 -3.77 21.43 6.42
N PHE A 154 -3.03 21.48 5.30
CA PHE A 154 -2.57 20.29 4.59
C PHE A 154 -1.49 19.53 5.39
N TYR A 155 -0.72 20.22 6.24
CA TYR A 155 0.19 19.57 7.18
C TYR A 155 -0.54 18.60 8.10
N PHE A 156 -1.72 18.99 8.63
CA PHE A 156 -2.54 18.09 9.45
C PHE A 156 -3.14 16.94 8.63
N LEU A 157 -3.43 17.16 7.35
CA LEU A 157 -3.84 16.09 6.43
C LEU A 157 -2.70 15.15 6.03
N GLY A 158 -1.46 15.41 6.47
CA GLY A 158 -0.31 14.55 6.24
C GLY A 158 0.66 15.05 5.17
N GLU A 159 0.52 16.29 4.71
CA GLU A 159 1.58 16.92 3.90
C GLU A 159 2.85 17.11 4.76
N ARG A 160 3.99 16.72 4.21
CA ARG A 160 5.30 16.97 4.82
C ARG A 160 5.75 18.38 4.51
N ARG A 161 6.50 19.01 5.42
CA ARG A 161 7.16 20.29 5.13
C ARG A 161 8.44 20.03 4.33
N PHE A 162 8.53 20.58 3.13
CA PHE A 162 9.71 20.45 2.27
C PHE A 162 9.74 21.51 1.18
N ASN A 163 10.91 21.66 0.56
CA ASN A 163 11.17 22.49 -0.62
C ASN A 163 12.21 21.79 -1.51
N LEU A 164 12.56 22.41 -2.64
CA LEU A 164 13.59 21.90 -3.54
C LEU A 164 14.95 21.63 -2.87
N LEU A 165 15.31 22.36 -1.82
CA LEU A 165 16.59 22.21 -1.13
C LEU A 165 16.56 21.16 -0.01
N THR A 166 15.40 20.56 0.24
CA THR A 166 15.25 19.55 1.29
C THR A 166 16.07 18.30 0.93
N PRO A 167 17.00 17.84 1.80
CA PRO A 167 17.85 16.70 1.49
C PRO A 167 17.04 15.44 1.15
N GLY A 168 17.35 14.83 0.01
CA GLY A 168 16.68 13.60 -0.45
C GLY A 168 15.27 13.81 -1.02
N ILE A 169 14.86 15.05 -1.29
CA ILE A 169 13.60 15.32 -1.97
C ILE A 169 13.64 14.80 -3.42
N ALA A 170 12.54 14.22 -3.89
CA ALA A 170 12.42 13.73 -5.25
C ALA A 170 12.32 14.89 -6.23
N GLN A 171 13.27 14.95 -7.14
CA GLN A 171 13.38 15.98 -8.17
C GLN A 171 13.35 15.35 -9.56
N GLU A 172 13.05 16.16 -10.56
CA GLU A 172 13.15 15.80 -11.98
C GLU A 172 13.88 16.91 -12.74
N ASN A 173 14.73 16.57 -13.69
CA ASN A 173 15.42 17.56 -14.52
C ASN A 173 14.66 17.75 -15.85
N LEU A 174 14.01 18.90 -16.00
CA LEU A 174 13.29 19.27 -17.23
C LEU A 174 13.98 20.46 -17.88
N GLY A 175 14.62 20.23 -19.02
CA GLY A 175 15.29 21.29 -19.79
C GLY A 175 16.46 21.95 -19.05
N GLY A 176 17.18 21.20 -18.22
CA GLY A 176 18.31 21.72 -17.44
C GLY A 176 17.91 22.39 -16.12
N ARG A 177 16.61 22.46 -15.80
CA ARG A 177 16.09 22.98 -14.53
C ARG A 177 15.56 21.85 -13.67
N LEU A 178 15.88 21.88 -12.37
CA LEU A 178 15.34 20.96 -11.39
C LEU A 178 13.92 21.40 -10.98
N TRP A 179 13.01 20.44 -11.06
CA TRP A 179 11.62 20.56 -10.65
C TRP A 179 11.32 19.61 -9.50
N LEU A 180 10.42 20.04 -8.62
CA LEU A 180 9.96 19.22 -7.52
C LEU A 180 8.95 18.19 -8.04
N ARG A 181 9.15 16.91 -7.74
CA ARG A 181 8.13 15.90 -7.94
C ARG A 181 7.14 15.98 -6.77
N PRO A 182 5.85 16.26 -6.97
CA PRO A 182 4.90 16.47 -5.89
C PRO A 182 4.59 15.16 -5.14
N TYR A 183 4.35 15.31 -3.83
CA TYR A 183 4.07 14.22 -2.90
C TYR A 183 2.59 14.17 -2.48
N ALA A 184 1.88 15.30 -2.63
CA ALA A 184 0.61 15.57 -1.96
C ALA A 184 0.72 15.24 -0.46
N THR A 185 -0.13 14.33 0.04
CA THR A 185 -0.13 13.81 1.42
C THR A 185 0.57 12.45 1.54
N PHE A 186 1.37 12.04 0.56
CA PHE A 186 2.11 10.76 0.58
C PHE A 186 3.58 10.94 0.96
N SER A 187 4.23 9.84 1.33
CA SER A 187 5.65 9.84 1.69
C SER A 187 6.61 9.93 0.50
N HIS A 188 6.13 9.65 -0.71
CA HIS A 188 6.92 9.70 -1.95
C HIS A 188 6.02 9.83 -3.19
N PRO A 189 6.45 10.48 -4.30
CA PRO A 189 5.69 10.59 -5.53
C PRO A 189 5.31 9.23 -6.14
N ASN A 190 6.15 8.21 -5.96
CA ASN A 190 5.84 6.85 -6.41
C ASN A 190 4.65 6.24 -5.63
N VAL A 191 4.52 6.53 -4.33
CA VAL A 191 3.38 6.07 -3.53
C VAL A 191 2.09 6.76 -3.99
N LEU A 192 2.15 8.07 -4.22
CA LEU A 192 1.05 8.84 -4.81
C LEU A 192 0.63 8.24 -6.16
N ALA A 193 1.58 7.98 -7.05
CA ALA A 193 1.33 7.36 -8.34
C ALA A 193 0.64 6.00 -8.21
N GLY A 194 1.15 5.12 -7.35
CA GLY A 194 0.55 3.81 -7.09
C GLY A 194 -0.88 3.89 -6.57
N TYR A 195 -1.14 4.81 -5.64
CA TYR A 195 -2.47 5.08 -5.12
C TYR A 195 -3.42 5.50 -6.25
N VAL A 196 -3.01 6.50 -7.04
CA VAL A 196 -3.79 7.05 -8.16
C VAL A 196 -4.09 5.98 -9.20
N VAL A 197 -3.12 5.13 -9.57
CA VAL A 197 -3.32 4.03 -10.54
C VAL A 197 -4.40 3.06 -10.08
N LEU A 198 -4.36 2.64 -8.81
CA LEU A 198 -5.32 1.69 -8.27
C LEU A 198 -6.73 2.30 -8.17
N VAL A 199 -6.84 3.56 -7.74
CA VAL A 199 -8.13 4.27 -7.65
C VAL A 199 -8.71 4.55 -9.04
N LEU A 200 -7.90 5.03 -10.00
CA LEU A 200 -8.30 5.23 -11.39
C LEU A 200 -8.83 3.92 -11.99
N THR A 201 -8.07 2.83 -11.87
CA THR A 201 -8.47 1.53 -12.40
C THR A 201 -9.77 1.05 -11.76
N PHE A 202 -9.93 1.21 -10.44
CA PHE A 202 -11.16 0.83 -9.75
C PHE A 202 -12.39 1.59 -10.26
N LEU A 203 -12.27 2.91 -10.48
CA LEU A 203 -13.35 3.72 -11.06
C LEU A 203 -13.66 3.32 -12.50
N LEU A 204 -12.63 3.08 -13.33
CA LEU A 204 -12.77 2.64 -14.72
C LEU A 204 -13.50 1.28 -14.83
N LEU A 205 -13.18 0.32 -13.95
CA LEU A 205 -13.85 -0.99 -13.89
C LEU A 205 -15.34 -0.89 -13.55
N ASN A 206 -15.79 0.23 -13.00
CA ASN A 206 -17.14 0.41 -12.48
C ASN A 206 -17.88 1.63 -13.03
N LEU A 207 -17.49 2.15 -14.19
CA LEU A 207 -18.10 3.33 -14.84
C LEU A 207 -19.62 3.26 -15.00
N LYS A 208 -20.20 2.05 -15.11
CA LYS A 208 -21.65 1.87 -15.25
C LYS A 208 -22.44 2.15 -13.97
N LYS A 209 -21.78 2.25 -12.81
CA LYS A 209 -22.41 2.35 -11.47
C LYS A 209 -22.28 3.74 -10.84
N VAL A 210 -21.81 4.75 -11.59
CA VAL A 210 -21.35 6.03 -11.04
C VAL A 210 -21.96 7.23 -11.75
N ASN A 211 -21.87 8.40 -11.13
CA ASN A 211 -22.16 9.67 -11.80
C ASN A 211 -21.05 9.96 -12.82
N LEU A 212 -21.37 9.81 -14.11
CA LEU A 212 -20.39 9.87 -15.18
C LEU A 212 -19.64 11.22 -15.24
N LYS A 213 -20.33 12.35 -15.03
CA LYS A 213 -19.70 13.68 -15.10
C LYS A 213 -18.62 13.85 -14.04
N LEU A 214 -18.94 13.53 -12.78
CA LEU A 214 -17.98 13.62 -11.68
C LEU A 214 -16.79 12.67 -11.90
N VAL A 215 -17.07 11.45 -12.37
CA VAL A 215 -16.01 10.46 -12.59
C VAL A 215 -15.11 10.84 -13.77
N LEU A 216 -15.64 11.39 -14.86
CA LEU A 216 -14.79 11.86 -15.97
C LEU A 216 -13.82 12.98 -15.52
N ILE A 217 -14.31 13.92 -14.74
CA ILE A 217 -13.49 15.01 -14.18
C ILE A 217 -12.41 14.44 -13.24
N SER A 218 -12.77 13.48 -12.37
CA SER A 218 -11.80 12.86 -11.46
C SER A 218 -10.80 11.95 -12.16
N LEU A 219 -11.19 11.29 -13.26
CA LEU A 219 -10.27 10.51 -14.10
C LEU A 219 -9.23 11.41 -14.76
N LEU A 220 -9.63 12.55 -15.32
CA LEU A 220 -8.70 13.52 -15.88
C LEU A 220 -7.74 14.04 -14.80
N ALA A 221 -8.27 14.43 -13.64
CA ALA A 221 -7.47 14.87 -12.49
C ALA A 221 -6.46 13.80 -12.05
N GLY A 222 -6.87 12.53 -11.98
CA GLY A 222 -5.97 11.44 -11.63
C GLY A 222 -4.90 11.19 -12.69
N ILE A 223 -5.23 11.24 -13.99
CA ILE A 223 -4.23 11.10 -15.07
C ILE A 223 -3.19 12.23 -15.00
N LEU A 224 -3.64 13.48 -14.83
CA LEU A 224 -2.74 14.62 -14.68
C LEU A 224 -1.87 14.49 -13.42
N THR A 225 -2.44 14.04 -12.30
CA THR A 225 -1.69 13.75 -11.07
C THR A 225 -0.60 12.71 -11.33
N LEU A 226 -0.94 11.63 -12.04
CA LEU A 226 0.01 10.57 -12.37
C LEU A 226 1.18 11.11 -13.21
N MET A 227 0.90 11.95 -14.20
CA MET A 227 1.93 12.61 -15.02
C MET A 227 2.82 13.52 -14.16
N LEU A 228 2.23 14.32 -13.27
CA LEU A 228 2.96 15.20 -12.36
C LEU A 228 3.90 14.44 -11.42
N THR A 229 3.60 13.18 -11.06
CA THR A 229 4.49 12.40 -10.17
C THR A 229 5.83 12.01 -10.79
N PHE A 230 5.95 12.05 -12.13
CA PHE A 230 7.07 11.52 -12.90
C PHE A 230 7.43 10.06 -12.55
N SER A 231 6.47 9.28 -12.02
CA SER A 231 6.69 7.88 -11.65
C SER A 231 6.61 6.98 -12.89
N VAL A 232 7.77 6.62 -13.46
CA VAL A 232 7.86 5.69 -14.61
C VAL A 232 7.15 4.37 -14.32
N ALA A 233 7.35 3.79 -13.14
CA ALA A 233 6.69 2.55 -12.74
C ALA A 233 5.15 2.73 -12.66
N GLY A 234 4.67 3.83 -12.07
CA GLY A 234 3.24 4.12 -11.99
C GLY A 234 2.60 4.28 -13.38
N MET A 235 3.24 5.05 -14.26
CA MET A 235 2.76 5.25 -15.64
C MET A 235 2.76 3.94 -16.44
N ALA A 236 3.82 3.13 -16.34
CA ALA A 236 3.89 1.83 -17.00
C ALA A 236 2.78 0.88 -16.52
N VAL A 237 2.54 0.81 -15.21
CA VAL A 237 1.45 -0.02 -14.67
C VAL A 237 0.08 0.51 -15.08
N PHE A 238 -0.11 1.83 -15.20
CA PHE A 238 -1.35 2.41 -15.72
C PHE A 238 -1.61 2.03 -17.19
N LEU A 239 -0.58 2.05 -18.03
CA LEU A 239 -0.68 1.59 -19.42
C LEU A 239 -1.09 0.12 -19.47
N ILE A 240 -0.48 -0.74 -18.64
CA ILE A 240 -0.88 -2.15 -18.51
C ILE A 240 -2.34 -2.26 -18.05
N ALA A 241 -2.79 -1.44 -17.09
CA ALA A 241 -4.19 -1.39 -16.68
C ALA A 241 -5.11 -1.08 -17.88
N GLY A 242 -4.76 -0.09 -18.71
CA GLY A 242 -5.47 0.22 -19.95
C GLY A 242 -5.59 -0.96 -20.89
N ILE A 243 -4.49 -1.69 -21.12
CA ILE A 243 -4.47 -2.91 -21.96
C ILE A 243 -5.39 -3.98 -21.36
N LEU A 244 -5.34 -4.23 -20.05
CA LEU A 244 -6.21 -5.19 -19.37
C LEU A 244 -7.69 -4.80 -19.48
N LEU A 245 -8.02 -3.51 -19.37
CA LEU A 245 -9.38 -3.00 -19.54
C LEU A 245 -9.88 -3.16 -20.99
N LEU A 246 -9.03 -2.91 -21.98
CA LEU A 246 -9.35 -3.14 -23.39
C LEU A 246 -9.58 -4.62 -23.67
N LEU A 247 -8.72 -5.50 -23.13
CA LEU A 247 -8.90 -6.94 -23.23
C LEU A 247 -10.20 -7.40 -22.56
N LEU A 248 -10.62 -6.80 -21.43
CA LEU A 248 -11.92 -7.09 -20.81
C LEU A 248 -13.08 -6.70 -21.71
N LYS A 249 -12.98 -5.55 -22.40
CA LYS A 249 -14.03 -5.05 -23.26
C LYS A 249 -14.18 -5.87 -24.55
N PHE A 250 -13.07 -6.25 -25.18
CA PHE A 250 -13.08 -6.82 -26.54
C PHE A 250 -12.77 -8.32 -26.60
N LYS A 251 -12.09 -8.88 -25.60
CA LYS A 251 -11.65 -10.29 -25.56
C LYS A 251 -11.86 -10.89 -24.17
N GLU A 252 -13.06 -10.70 -23.61
CA GLU A 252 -13.37 -11.11 -22.23
C GLU A 252 -13.09 -12.60 -21.97
N GLY A 253 -13.42 -13.47 -22.93
CA GLY A 253 -13.14 -14.91 -22.85
C GLY A 253 -11.66 -15.23 -22.73
N PHE A 254 -10.79 -14.50 -23.44
CA PHE A 254 -9.33 -14.68 -23.35
C PHE A 254 -8.81 -14.33 -21.96
N LEU A 255 -9.25 -13.20 -21.39
CA LEU A 255 -8.84 -12.83 -20.04
C LEU A 255 -9.35 -13.80 -19.00
N LEU A 256 -10.59 -14.26 -19.12
CA LEU A 256 -11.15 -15.25 -18.20
C LEU A 256 -10.31 -16.52 -18.18
N GLN A 257 -10.01 -17.06 -19.36
CA GLN A 257 -9.24 -18.29 -19.52
C GLN A 257 -7.79 -18.13 -19.01
N ASN A 258 -7.18 -16.96 -19.22
CA ASN A 258 -5.76 -16.72 -18.90
C ASN A 258 -5.52 -15.94 -17.60
N SER A 259 -6.55 -15.48 -16.91
CA SER A 259 -6.49 -14.61 -15.72
C SER A 259 -5.53 -15.12 -14.64
N LYS A 260 -5.61 -16.42 -14.32
CA LYS A 260 -4.74 -17.08 -13.32
C LYS A 260 -3.28 -17.15 -13.79
N LYS A 261 -3.06 -17.44 -15.09
CA LYS A 261 -1.72 -17.46 -15.69
C LYS A 261 -1.09 -16.07 -15.69
N MET A 262 -1.87 -15.04 -16.04
CA MET A 262 -1.43 -13.64 -16.02
C MET A 262 -1.10 -13.18 -14.59
N LEU A 263 -1.93 -13.55 -13.61
CA LEU A 263 -1.64 -13.29 -12.20
C LEU A 263 -0.34 -13.97 -11.76
N LEU A 264 -0.17 -15.25 -12.09
CA LEU A 264 1.08 -15.98 -11.80
C LEU A 264 2.29 -15.33 -12.46
N LEU A 265 2.20 -14.95 -13.74
CA LEU A 265 3.28 -14.26 -14.45
C LEU A 265 3.61 -12.91 -13.82
N SER A 266 2.61 -12.13 -13.39
CA SER A 266 2.83 -10.86 -12.70
C SER A 266 3.51 -11.05 -11.34
N LEU A 267 3.18 -12.13 -10.62
CA LEU A 267 3.80 -12.48 -9.35
C LEU A 267 5.25 -12.92 -9.56
N VAL A 268 5.51 -13.81 -10.54
CA VAL A 268 6.86 -14.26 -10.90
C VAL A 268 7.72 -13.08 -11.34
N PHE A 269 7.20 -12.23 -12.24
CA PHE A 269 7.88 -11.00 -12.65
C PHE A 269 8.21 -10.14 -11.44
N SER A 270 7.27 -9.97 -10.50
CA SER A 270 7.52 -9.16 -9.32
C SER A 270 8.63 -9.69 -8.43
N PHE A 271 8.82 -11.00 -8.31
CA PHE A 271 9.95 -11.58 -7.58
C PHE A 271 11.27 -11.45 -8.35
N LEU A 272 11.23 -11.56 -9.67
CA LEU A 272 12.41 -11.46 -10.53
C LEU A 272 12.85 -10.01 -10.79
N ALA A 273 11.97 -9.02 -10.63
CA ALA A 273 12.26 -7.62 -10.97
C ALA A 273 13.54 -7.06 -10.30
N PRO A 274 13.80 -7.29 -8.99
CA PRO A 274 15.06 -6.84 -8.38
C PRO A 274 16.29 -7.54 -8.96
N ILE A 275 16.18 -8.80 -9.39
CA ILE A 275 17.27 -9.56 -10.00
C ILE A 275 17.56 -9.03 -11.41
N LEU A 276 16.50 -8.74 -12.18
CA LEU A 276 16.64 -8.12 -13.49
C LEU A 276 17.26 -6.73 -13.40
N LEU A 277 16.95 -5.98 -12.34
CA LEU A 277 17.55 -4.66 -12.07
C LEU A 277 19.06 -4.72 -11.80
N LEU A 278 19.60 -5.85 -11.32
CA LEU A 278 21.05 -6.05 -11.16
C LEU A 278 21.79 -6.10 -12.50
N LEU A 279 21.09 -6.36 -13.61
CA LEU A 279 21.68 -6.40 -14.96
C LEU A 279 21.88 -5.00 -15.55
N PHE A 280 21.28 -3.96 -14.95
CA PHE A 280 21.40 -2.59 -15.43
C PHE A 280 22.54 -1.86 -14.71
N SER A 281 23.24 -1.02 -15.47
CA SER A 281 24.44 -0.30 -15.02
C SER A 281 24.19 0.64 -13.85
N ASP A 282 25.18 0.73 -12.97
CA ASP A 282 25.24 1.56 -11.76
C ASP A 282 25.31 3.08 -12.01
N ASN A 283 25.21 3.55 -13.26
CA ASN A 283 25.36 4.96 -13.60
C ASN A 283 24.21 5.83 -13.07
N ASN A 284 23.09 5.22 -12.67
CA ASN A 284 21.97 5.92 -12.03
C ASN A 284 21.95 5.63 -10.52
N GLU A 285 22.16 6.68 -9.70
CA GLU A 285 22.20 6.58 -8.23
C GLU A 285 20.97 5.87 -7.65
N ALA A 286 19.77 6.09 -8.20
CA ALA A 286 18.55 5.47 -7.73
C ALA A 286 18.50 3.95 -7.99
N VAL A 287 19.05 3.50 -9.11
CA VAL A 287 19.15 2.06 -9.45
C VAL A 287 20.24 1.42 -8.61
N TRP A 288 21.41 2.05 -8.53
CA TRP A 288 22.52 1.60 -7.70
C TRP A 288 22.11 1.41 -6.23
N LEU A 289 21.44 2.40 -5.63
CA LEU A 289 21.00 2.31 -4.23
C LEU A 289 20.02 1.16 -4.00
N ARG A 290 19.11 0.90 -4.96
CA ARG A 290 18.18 -0.24 -4.89
C ARG A 290 18.91 -1.57 -4.96
N ASN A 291 19.87 -1.70 -5.88
CA ASN A 291 20.70 -2.89 -6.03
C ASN A 291 21.53 -3.15 -4.77
N LEU A 292 22.15 -2.10 -4.21
CA LEU A 292 22.91 -2.17 -2.96
C LEU A 292 22.03 -2.66 -1.79
N ILE A 293 20.84 -2.08 -1.60
CA ILE A 293 19.92 -2.50 -0.54
C ILE A 293 19.49 -3.95 -0.75
N PHE A 294 19.17 -4.35 -1.99
CA PHE A 294 18.75 -5.71 -2.29
C PHE A 294 19.87 -6.73 -2.00
N LEU A 295 21.09 -6.50 -2.50
CA LEU A 295 22.24 -7.38 -2.28
C LEU A 295 22.60 -7.51 -0.80
N ASN A 296 22.59 -6.42 -0.04
CA ASN A 296 22.87 -6.46 1.40
C ASN A 296 21.81 -7.30 2.16
N ASN A 297 20.55 -7.28 1.73
CA ASN A 297 19.52 -8.14 2.32
C ASN A 297 19.71 -9.61 1.91
N LEU A 298 20.12 -9.88 0.66
CA LEU A 298 20.38 -11.23 0.18
C LEU A 298 21.52 -11.93 0.95
N GLN A 299 22.58 -11.20 1.33
CA GLN A 299 23.66 -11.76 2.14
C GLN A 299 23.18 -12.29 3.50
N ASN A 300 22.15 -11.66 4.08
CA ASN A 300 21.55 -12.04 5.36
C ASN A 300 20.39 -13.06 5.21
N LEU A 301 20.09 -13.49 3.98
CA LEU A 301 18.98 -14.38 3.67
C LEU A 301 19.13 -15.79 4.28
N PRO A 302 20.29 -16.49 4.22
CA PRO A 302 20.38 -17.89 4.65
C PRO A 302 19.97 -18.12 6.12
N GLN A 303 20.29 -17.17 7.01
CA GLN A 303 19.96 -17.28 8.43
C GLN A 303 18.49 -17.02 8.72
N ASN A 304 17.78 -16.33 7.82
CA ASN A 304 16.47 -15.74 8.11
C ASN A 304 15.38 -16.07 7.06
N PHE A 305 15.69 -16.86 6.04
CA PHE A 305 14.75 -17.16 4.95
C PHE A 305 13.52 -17.96 5.41
N LEU A 306 13.76 -18.95 6.28
CA LEU A 306 12.73 -19.87 6.77
C LEU A 306 11.84 -19.25 7.86
N LEU A 307 12.43 -18.47 8.77
CA LEU A 307 11.79 -17.95 9.98
C LEU A 307 11.54 -16.43 9.98
N GLY A 308 12.21 -15.69 9.09
CA GLY A 308 12.04 -14.24 8.92
C GLY A 308 12.68 -13.48 10.07
N VAL A 309 12.81 -12.17 9.93
CA VAL A 309 13.45 -11.31 10.95
C VAL A 309 12.45 -10.46 11.74
N GLY A 310 11.16 -10.66 11.50
CA GLY A 310 10.10 -9.79 11.98
C GLY A 310 9.98 -8.50 11.15
N TRP A 311 8.91 -7.76 11.43
CA TRP A 311 8.56 -6.51 10.77
C TRP A 311 9.72 -5.51 10.85
N PHE A 312 10.27 -5.20 9.66
CA PHE A 312 11.37 -4.24 9.48
C PHE A 312 12.67 -4.59 10.22
N GLY A 313 12.81 -5.82 10.74
CA GLY A 313 14.05 -6.26 11.39
C GLY A 313 15.27 -6.22 10.46
N ASN A 314 15.03 -6.35 9.15
CA ASN A 314 16.05 -6.27 8.12
C ASN A 314 16.67 -4.86 7.95
N LEU A 315 16.04 -3.83 8.53
CA LEU A 315 16.61 -2.48 8.55
C LEU A 315 17.77 -2.34 9.54
N VAL A 316 17.77 -3.15 10.61
CA VAL A 316 18.77 -3.08 11.69
C VAL A 316 19.91 -4.07 11.47
N LEU A 317 19.67 -5.15 10.73
CA LEU A 317 20.68 -6.15 10.37
C LEU A 317 21.67 -5.67 9.27
N LYS A 318 21.82 -4.36 9.09
CA LYS A 318 22.60 -3.77 8.00
C LYS A 318 24.05 -3.54 8.39
N ASN A 319 24.92 -3.64 7.39
CA ASN A 319 26.35 -3.39 7.52
C ASN A 319 26.61 -2.00 8.16
N PRO A 320 27.46 -1.92 9.21
CA PRO A 320 27.76 -0.67 9.92
C PRO A 320 28.46 0.37 9.05
N ASN A 321 28.91 0.01 7.84
CA ASN A 321 29.55 0.90 6.87
C ASN A 321 28.58 1.59 5.92
N LEU A 322 27.30 1.23 5.91
CA LEU A 322 26.32 1.80 4.97
C LEU A 322 25.86 3.19 5.40
N SER A 323 25.58 4.10 4.45
CA SER A 323 25.11 5.46 4.74
C SER A 323 23.70 5.47 5.34
N VAL A 324 23.32 6.52 6.08
CA VAL A 324 21.95 6.65 6.64
C VAL A 324 20.88 6.62 5.54
N LYS A 325 21.18 7.17 4.35
CA LYS A 325 20.27 7.12 3.19
C LYS A 325 19.90 5.71 2.75
N SER A 326 20.75 4.72 3.02
CA SER A 326 20.50 3.31 2.70
C SER A 326 19.58 2.60 3.70
N VAL A 327 19.17 3.26 4.79
CA VAL A 327 18.29 2.70 5.82
C VAL A 327 16.83 2.80 5.35
N GLN A 328 16.53 2.03 4.30
CA GLN A 328 15.20 1.89 3.74
C GLN A 328 14.89 0.40 3.48
N PRO A 329 13.61 0.01 3.43
CA PRO A 329 13.23 -1.35 3.10
C PRO A 329 13.67 -1.74 1.69
N ILE A 330 13.62 -3.03 1.40
CA ILE A 330 13.86 -3.52 0.04
C ILE A 330 12.77 -2.90 -0.85
N HIS A 331 13.15 -2.33 -2.00
CA HIS A 331 12.24 -1.70 -2.96
C HIS A 331 11.43 -2.72 -3.76
N ASN A 332 10.80 -3.65 -3.04
CA ASN A 332 9.96 -4.71 -3.57
C ASN A 332 9.06 -5.25 -2.44
N PHE A 333 7.75 -5.16 -2.65
CA PHE A 333 6.72 -5.60 -1.71
C PHE A 333 6.90 -7.06 -1.28
N PHE A 334 7.12 -7.97 -2.23
CA PHE A 334 7.13 -9.40 -1.95
C PHE A 334 8.41 -9.84 -1.26
N TRP A 335 9.56 -9.31 -1.67
CA TRP A 335 10.81 -9.53 -0.94
C TRP A 335 10.73 -8.96 0.48
N GLN A 336 10.22 -7.74 0.66
CA GLN A 336 10.07 -7.17 2.00
C GLN A 336 9.13 -8.03 2.88
N LEU A 337 8.04 -8.54 2.31
CA LEU A 337 7.13 -9.46 3.02
C LEU A 337 7.84 -10.77 3.39
N LEU A 338 8.61 -11.34 2.45
CA LEU A 338 9.35 -12.58 2.64
C LEU A 338 10.40 -12.44 3.74
N PHE A 339 11.16 -11.34 3.77
CA PHE A 339 12.13 -11.10 4.84
C PHE A 339 11.45 -10.85 6.19
N SER A 340 10.31 -10.15 6.22
CA SER A 340 9.63 -9.83 7.48
C SER A 340 8.94 -11.05 8.09
N VAL A 341 8.18 -11.79 7.29
CA VAL A 341 7.29 -12.87 7.77
C VAL A 341 7.89 -14.26 7.54
N ALA A 342 8.81 -14.44 6.59
CA ALA A 342 9.41 -15.71 6.15
C ALA A 342 8.60 -16.56 5.18
N ILE A 343 9.29 -17.50 4.51
CA ILE A 343 8.67 -18.38 3.52
C ILE A 343 7.74 -19.43 4.15
N LEU A 344 8.08 -19.96 5.34
CA LEU A 344 7.34 -21.04 5.98
C LEU A 344 5.86 -20.69 6.26
N PRO A 345 5.53 -19.62 7.00
CA PRO A 345 4.14 -19.24 7.24
C PRO A 345 3.42 -18.83 5.94
N LEU A 346 4.11 -18.15 5.02
CA LEU A 346 3.52 -17.77 3.73
C LEU A 346 3.15 -19.00 2.91
N ALA A 347 4.03 -20.01 2.84
CA ALA A 347 3.79 -21.26 2.15
C ALA A 347 2.61 -22.03 2.78
N LEU A 348 2.56 -22.14 4.11
CA LEU A 348 1.45 -22.78 4.82
C LEU A 348 0.10 -22.10 4.54
N LEU A 349 0.09 -20.76 4.53
CA LEU A 349 -1.10 -19.99 4.19
C LEU A 349 -1.52 -20.18 2.73
N MET A 350 -0.55 -20.19 1.82
CA MET A 350 -0.80 -20.39 0.39
C MET A 350 -1.33 -21.79 0.08
N VAL A 351 -0.80 -22.84 0.71
CA VAL A 351 -1.30 -24.22 0.54
C VAL A 351 -2.72 -24.35 1.11
N LYS A 352 -2.96 -23.82 2.31
CA LYS A 352 -4.26 -23.98 3.00
C LYS A 352 -5.37 -23.13 2.41
N TYR A 353 -5.08 -21.88 2.04
CA TYR A 353 -6.09 -20.89 1.64
C TYR A 353 -5.91 -20.35 0.22
N GLY A 354 -4.72 -20.45 -0.38
CA GLY A 354 -4.39 -19.83 -1.66
C GLY A 354 -5.26 -20.30 -2.83
N ARG A 355 -5.47 -21.61 -2.98
CA ARG A 355 -6.33 -22.15 -4.06
C ARG A 355 -7.77 -21.65 -3.95
N ARG A 356 -8.34 -21.64 -2.74
CA ARG A 356 -9.69 -21.15 -2.48
C ARG A 356 -9.79 -19.64 -2.68
N PHE A 357 -8.78 -18.89 -2.27
CA PHE A 357 -8.70 -17.45 -2.50
C PHE A 357 -8.72 -17.14 -3.99
N ILE A 358 -7.78 -17.71 -4.77
CA ILE A 358 -7.65 -17.46 -6.21
C ILE A 358 -8.93 -17.83 -6.97
N ASN A 359 -9.56 -18.96 -6.62
CA ASN A 359 -10.79 -19.41 -7.31
C ASN A 359 -12.02 -18.53 -7.03
N ASN A 360 -12.02 -17.75 -5.94
CA ASN A 360 -13.14 -16.89 -5.57
C ASN A 360 -12.94 -15.42 -5.99
N LEU A 361 -11.84 -15.09 -6.67
CA LEU A 361 -11.58 -13.75 -7.15
C LEU A 361 -12.53 -13.39 -8.30
N THR A 362 -13.14 -12.22 -8.20
CA THR A 362 -13.84 -11.58 -9.31
C THR A 362 -12.84 -11.07 -10.35
N LYS A 363 -13.30 -10.85 -11.59
CA LYS A 363 -12.49 -10.28 -12.69
C LYS A 363 -11.80 -8.97 -12.28
N GLN A 364 -12.56 -8.10 -11.60
CA GLN A 364 -12.06 -6.84 -11.07
C GLN A 364 -10.93 -7.06 -10.05
N GLN A 365 -11.12 -7.99 -9.10
CA GLN A 365 -10.10 -8.29 -8.10
C GLN A 365 -8.84 -8.89 -8.74
N VAL A 366 -8.96 -9.72 -9.78
CA VAL A 366 -7.78 -10.25 -10.49
C VAL A 366 -6.97 -9.14 -11.14
N ILE A 367 -7.62 -8.20 -11.84
CA ILE A 367 -6.92 -7.06 -12.45
C ILE A 367 -6.23 -6.22 -11.38
N LEU A 368 -6.95 -5.88 -10.31
CA LEU A 368 -6.36 -5.12 -9.21
C LEU A 368 -5.17 -5.85 -8.57
N LEU A 369 -5.25 -7.18 -8.40
CA LEU A 369 -4.12 -8.00 -7.93
C LEU A 369 -2.94 -7.98 -8.89
N ILE A 370 -3.16 -8.07 -10.21
CA ILE A 370 -2.09 -7.96 -11.19
C ILE A 370 -1.38 -6.60 -11.04
N LEU A 371 -2.15 -5.51 -10.94
CA LEU A 371 -1.56 -4.17 -10.75
C LEU A 371 -0.83 -4.03 -9.42
N ILE A 372 -1.36 -4.61 -8.34
CA ILE A 372 -0.70 -4.68 -7.02
C ILE A 372 0.63 -5.44 -7.14
N CYS A 373 0.66 -6.57 -7.85
CA CYS A 373 1.89 -7.31 -8.09
C CYS A 373 2.91 -6.48 -8.87
N LEU A 374 2.48 -5.82 -9.94
CA LEU A 374 3.37 -5.01 -10.77
C LEU A 374 3.89 -3.75 -10.05
N LEU A 375 3.05 -3.06 -9.28
CA LEU A 375 3.49 -1.95 -8.43
C LEU A 375 4.44 -2.44 -7.32
N GLY A 376 4.11 -3.57 -6.70
CA GLY A 376 4.92 -4.23 -5.69
C GLY A 376 6.27 -4.74 -6.19
N ALA A 377 6.46 -4.84 -7.52
CA ALA A 377 7.73 -5.22 -8.12
C ALA A 377 8.81 -4.14 -7.94
N PHE A 378 8.39 -2.87 -7.90
CA PHE A 378 9.29 -1.70 -7.95
C PHE A 378 9.36 -0.92 -6.65
N ASP A 379 8.45 -1.21 -5.71
CA ASP A 379 8.39 -0.52 -4.43
C ASP A 379 7.67 -1.36 -3.37
N HIS A 380 7.74 -0.93 -2.12
CA HIS A 380 7.34 -1.68 -0.94
C HIS A 380 6.22 -1.00 -0.14
N TYR A 381 5.76 0.18 -0.58
CA TYR A 381 4.75 0.99 0.13
C TYR A 381 3.41 0.28 0.31
N LEU A 382 3.09 -0.75 -0.49
CA LEU A 382 1.90 -1.60 -0.30
C LEU A 382 1.96 -2.42 1.01
N LEU A 383 3.15 -2.52 1.62
CA LEU A 383 3.39 -3.10 2.94
C LEU A 383 3.85 -2.08 3.98
N SER A 384 4.64 -1.08 3.59
CA SER A 384 5.25 -0.15 4.56
C SER A 384 4.43 1.11 4.84
N SER A 385 3.45 1.44 3.99
CA SER A 385 2.60 2.62 4.19
C SER A 385 1.20 2.23 4.66
N GLN A 386 0.66 3.02 5.58
CA GLN A 386 -0.71 2.91 6.06
C GLN A 386 -1.71 2.97 4.88
N GLN A 387 -1.54 3.97 4.01
CA GLN A 387 -2.42 4.18 2.86
C GLN A 387 -2.36 3.00 1.89
N GLY A 388 -1.16 2.48 1.60
CA GLY A 388 -0.95 1.36 0.69
C GLY A 388 -1.62 0.07 1.18
N ILE A 389 -1.41 -0.31 2.44
CA ILE A 389 -2.03 -1.50 3.03
C ILE A 389 -3.57 -1.38 3.02
N LEU A 390 -4.10 -0.26 3.51
CA LEU A 390 -5.55 -0.08 3.59
C LEU A 390 -6.20 -0.03 2.21
N LEU A 391 -5.60 0.67 1.24
CA LEU A 391 -6.10 0.71 -0.13
C LEU A 391 -6.15 -0.70 -0.74
N MET A 392 -5.05 -1.45 -0.63
CA MET A 392 -5.00 -2.83 -1.11
C MET A 392 -6.11 -3.68 -0.49
N LEU A 393 -6.24 -3.67 0.84
CA LEU A 393 -7.25 -4.49 1.54
C LEU A 393 -8.68 -4.11 1.16
N VAL A 394 -8.98 -2.80 1.11
CA VAL A 394 -10.30 -2.29 0.73
C VAL A 394 -10.64 -2.69 -0.69
N LEU A 395 -9.78 -2.40 -1.67
CA LEU A 395 -10.07 -2.65 -3.08
C LEU A 395 -10.24 -4.14 -3.38
N LEU A 396 -9.49 -5.00 -2.70
CA LEU A 396 -9.61 -6.46 -2.85
C LEU A 396 -10.84 -7.03 -2.11
N CYS A 397 -11.38 -6.34 -1.12
CA CYS A 397 -12.51 -6.84 -0.34
C CYS A 397 -13.86 -6.22 -0.73
N LEU A 398 -13.88 -5.07 -1.41
CA LEU A 398 -15.12 -4.47 -1.91
C LEU A 398 -15.81 -5.39 -2.94
N LYS A 399 -17.13 -5.52 -2.82
CA LYS A 399 -18.00 -6.32 -3.69
C LYS A 399 -19.04 -5.48 -4.40
#